data_AF-A0A2S8ZAZ1-F1
#
_entry.id   AF-A0A2S8ZAZ1-F1
#
_cell.length_a   1.000
_cell.length_b   1.000
_cell.length_c   1.000
_cell.angle_alpha   90.00
_cell.angle_beta   90.00
_cell.angle_gamma   90.00
#
_symmetry.space_group_name_H-M   'P 1'
#
loop_
_entity.id
_entity.type
_entity.pdbx_description
1 polymer ?
#
loop_
_entity_poly.entity_id
_entity_poly.type
_entity_poly.pdbx_seq_one_letter_code
_entity_poly.pdbx_strand_id
1 'polypeptide(L)'
;MSENTRRRHTIARHGQQRTPGTVGQLLKFIAIGLAVVLVSGFGVGAYILYDFSSTVSANAVDLEGQEDLPPDIGEYKGGFNLVLTGVDTCEEKYKDLFGDRCTGRDAGGTLNDVNLLVHVSQEPRRITVVSFPRDLMIPIPECTDDDGNVHSAMSKQPLNTAYTDGGLNCVAKTISELTGQEIQFAASVTFGGVIEITNAIGGVEVCLANPIKDRYTGLDMDAGMHYLQGLEALQFLRTRHGVGDGSDLGRIGNQQQYMTVLARALISTDTLGNVPVMLKLANIGLNNLETSTSLADPMKIVQIALAVKSVPFEDIVFLQYPTVGDSADPNKVVPNQQAASVMWEAIEANAQLQITHQNNSNDGVVVQEPAAPVDGATPDPDATPSTVVALPDSIKGNSAAQQTCSNGNVR
;
A
#
# COMPACT_ATOMS: atom_id res chain seq x y z
N MET A 1 -21.22 106.36 -12.65
CA MET A 1 -20.85 104.93 -12.59
C MET A 1 -19.36 104.84 -12.85
N SER A 2 -18.56 104.44 -11.87
CA SER A 2 -17.09 104.41 -11.95
C SER A 2 -16.63 103.02 -12.38
N GLU A 3 -16.04 102.93 -13.57
CA GLU A 3 -15.38 101.73 -14.09
C GLU A 3 -14.04 101.54 -13.37
N ASN A 4 -13.97 100.54 -12.49
CA ASN A 4 -12.72 100.14 -11.88
C ASN A 4 -12.66 98.60 -11.83
N THR A 5 -12.49 97.98 -13.00
CA THR A 5 -12.32 96.53 -13.11
C THR A 5 -10.83 96.20 -13.25
N ARG A 6 -10.15 96.01 -12.11
CA ARG A 6 -8.79 95.45 -12.07
C ARG A 6 -8.79 94.06 -12.70
N ARG A 7 -8.18 93.89 -13.88
CA ARG A 7 -7.84 92.56 -14.43
C ARG A 7 -6.78 91.90 -13.55
N ARG A 8 -7.18 90.95 -12.71
CA ARG A 8 -6.25 90.02 -12.06
C ARG A 8 -5.81 88.97 -13.09
N HIS A 9 -4.56 89.03 -13.53
CA HIS A 9 -3.94 87.92 -14.26
C HIS A 9 -3.72 86.75 -13.30
N THR A 10 -4.44 85.65 -13.52
CA THR A 10 -4.16 84.36 -12.89
C THR A 10 -2.89 83.80 -13.51
N ILE A 11 -1.79 83.80 -12.76
CA ILE A 11 -0.57 83.08 -13.13
C ILE A 11 -0.86 81.59 -12.89
N ALA A 12 -1.01 80.81 -13.96
CA ALA A 12 -1.02 79.36 -13.87
C ALA A 12 0.36 78.89 -13.38
N ARG A 13 0.49 78.64 -12.07
CA ARG A 13 1.64 77.89 -11.53
C ARG A 13 1.40 76.42 -11.82
N HIS A 14 1.93 75.93 -12.94
CA HIS A 14 2.04 74.49 -13.16
C HIS A 14 2.97 73.92 -12.08
N GLY A 15 2.40 73.19 -11.12
CA GLY A 15 3.19 72.46 -10.12
C GLY A 15 4.04 71.43 -10.85
N GLN A 16 5.36 71.50 -10.70
CA GLN A 16 6.26 70.44 -11.11
C GLN A 16 5.91 69.17 -10.32
N GLN A 17 5.05 68.33 -10.88
CA GLN A 17 4.87 66.99 -10.35
C GLN A 17 6.15 66.22 -10.64
N ARG A 18 6.72 65.62 -9.59
CA ARG A 18 7.88 64.74 -9.74
C ARG A 18 7.45 63.59 -10.66
N THR A 19 8.04 63.52 -11.83
CA THR A 19 7.85 62.38 -12.73
C THR A 19 8.44 61.16 -12.02
N PRO A 20 7.70 60.06 -11.90
CA PRO A 20 8.21 58.87 -11.25
C PRO A 20 9.45 58.39 -12.01
N GLY A 21 10.55 58.15 -11.29
CA GLY A 21 11.77 57.61 -11.87
C GLY A 21 11.51 56.20 -12.38
N THR A 22 12.08 55.86 -13.54
CA THR A 22 11.96 54.55 -14.19
C THR A 22 12.33 53.39 -13.26
N VAL A 23 13.32 53.60 -12.39
CA VAL A 23 13.75 52.64 -11.35
C VAL A 23 12.66 52.41 -10.29
N GLY A 24 11.97 53.46 -9.87
CA GLY A 24 10.89 53.35 -8.88
C GLY A 24 9.66 52.64 -9.44
N GLN A 25 9.35 52.83 -10.72
CA GLN A 25 8.31 52.06 -11.41
C GLN A 25 8.68 50.60 -11.55
N LEU A 26 9.93 50.29 -11.95
CA LEU A 26 10.42 48.92 -12.07
C LEU A 26 10.32 48.16 -10.73
N LEU A 27 10.80 48.76 -9.64
CA LEU A 27 10.73 48.15 -8.30
C LEU A 27 9.28 47.91 -7.86
N LYS A 28 8.35 48.80 -8.22
CA LYS A 28 6.93 48.64 -7.91
C LYS A 28 6.31 47.46 -8.66
N PHE A 29 6.65 47.26 -9.94
CA PHE A 29 6.19 46.10 -10.72
C PHE A 29 6.78 44.79 -10.20
N ILE A 30 8.05 44.79 -9.80
CA ILE A 30 8.68 43.62 -9.17
C ILE A 30 7.97 43.27 -7.86
N ALA A 31 7.71 44.25 -6.99
CA ALA A 31 7.02 44.03 -5.72
C ALA A 31 5.58 43.51 -5.91
N ILE A 32 4.85 44.03 -6.90
CA ILE A 32 3.52 43.53 -7.25
C ILE A 32 3.60 42.09 -7.78
N GLY A 33 4.56 41.78 -8.66
CA GLY A 33 4.76 40.43 -9.16
C GLY A 33 5.06 39.43 -8.04
N LEU A 34 5.92 39.82 -7.09
CA LEU A 34 6.30 38.98 -5.95
C LEU A 34 5.12 38.75 -5.00
N ALA A 35 4.31 39.79 -4.75
CA ALA A 35 3.09 39.68 -3.95
C ALA A 35 2.04 38.77 -4.62
N VAL A 36 1.86 38.88 -5.94
CA VAL A 36 0.95 38.00 -6.69
C VAL A 36 1.43 36.56 -6.61
N VAL A 37 2.72 36.29 -6.84
CA VAL A 37 3.27 34.94 -6.74
C VAL A 37 3.09 34.35 -5.33
N LEU A 38 3.31 35.13 -4.28
CA LEU A 38 3.12 34.67 -2.89
C LEU A 38 1.65 34.38 -2.57
N VAL A 39 0.73 35.28 -2.94
CA VAL A 39 -0.70 35.12 -2.66
C VAL A 39 -1.29 33.98 -3.49
N SER A 40 -0.93 33.88 -4.77
CA SER A 40 -1.35 32.77 -5.63
C SER A 40 -0.76 31.44 -5.16
N GLY A 41 0.51 31.41 -4.75
CA GLY A 41 1.14 30.21 -4.19
C GLY A 41 0.46 29.75 -2.90
N PHE A 42 0.16 30.68 -2.00
CA PHE A 42 -0.54 30.38 -0.75
C PHE A 42 -1.99 29.93 -1.00
N GLY A 43 -2.70 30.60 -1.92
CA GLY A 43 -4.08 30.26 -2.28
C GLY A 43 -4.20 28.88 -2.94
N VAL A 44 -3.30 28.55 -3.86
CA VAL A 44 -3.24 27.22 -4.49
C VAL A 44 -2.87 26.16 -3.44
N GLY A 45 -1.89 26.43 -2.57
CA GLY A 45 -1.54 25.52 -1.48
C GLY A 45 -2.70 25.26 -0.51
N ALA A 46 -3.42 26.31 -0.09
CA ALA A 46 -4.57 26.21 0.79
C ALA A 46 -5.76 25.48 0.13
N TYR A 47 -6.01 25.71 -1.17
CA TYR A 47 -7.06 25.02 -1.92
C TYR A 47 -6.74 23.53 -2.08
N ILE A 48 -5.49 23.17 -2.41
CA ILE A 48 -5.04 21.78 -2.48
C ILE A 48 -5.25 21.09 -1.13
N LEU A 49 -4.88 21.73 -0.02
CA LEU A 49 -5.07 21.17 1.33
C LEU A 49 -6.55 21.02 1.73
N TYR A 50 -7.40 21.97 1.33
CA TYR A 50 -8.84 21.96 1.66
C TYR A 50 -9.61 20.90 0.87
N ASP A 51 -9.44 20.87 -0.46
CA ASP A 51 -10.07 19.88 -1.36
C ASP A 51 -9.73 18.45 -0.89
N PHE A 52 -8.45 18.25 -0.60
CA PHE A 52 -7.89 17.02 -0.05
C PHE A 52 -8.47 16.58 1.29
N SER A 53 -8.55 17.49 2.28
CA SER A 53 -9.08 17.14 3.60
C SER A 53 -10.54 16.69 3.54
N SER A 54 -11.29 17.14 2.53
CA SER A 54 -12.72 16.85 2.40
C SER A 54 -13.03 15.53 1.69
N THR A 55 -12.16 15.07 0.77
CA THR A 55 -12.33 13.79 0.05
C THR A 55 -11.81 12.61 0.86
N VAL A 56 -10.67 12.79 1.55
CA VAL A 56 -10.01 11.75 2.34
C VAL A 56 -10.79 11.38 3.60
N SER A 57 -11.37 12.37 4.30
CA SER A 57 -12.16 12.12 5.52
C SER A 57 -13.46 11.33 5.26
N ALA A 58 -13.91 11.23 4.01
CA ALA A 58 -15.14 10.52 3.66
C ALA A 58 -14.94 9.00 3.51
N ASN A 59 -13.70 8.53 3.34
CA ASN A 59 -13.37 7.10 3.12
C ASN A 59 -12.48 6.52 4.25
N ALA A 60 -12.38 7.24 5.38
CA ALA A 60 -11.53 6.87 6.50
C ALA A 60 -12.33 6.13 7.59
N VAL A 61 -11.79 5.02 8.09
CA VAL A 61 -12.38 4.17 9.13
C VAL A 61 -11.63 4.32 10.44
N ASP A 62 -12.34 4.53 11.54
CA ASP A 62 -11.68 4.62 12.86
C ASP A 62 -11.27 3.22 13.36
N LEU A 63 -10.05 3.12 13.90
CA LEU A 63 -9.56 1.90 14.51
C LEU A 63 -9.63 2.04 16.04
N GLU A 64 -10.24 1.06 16.71
CA GLU A 64 -10.40 1.10 18.17
C GLU A 64 -9.05 1.26 18.90
N GLY A 65 -8.92 2.31 19.72
CA GLY A 65 -7.78 2.51 20.62
C GLY A 65 -6.61 3.34 20.08
N GLN A 66 -6.77 4.04 18.95
CA GLN A 66 -5.71 4.87 18.39
C GLN A 66 -5.78 6.35 18.81
N GLU A 67 -4.62 6.99 18.98
CA GLU A 67 -4.48 8.44 19.17
C GLU A 67 -3.92 9.12 17.91
N ASP A 68 -4.48 10.26 17.52
CA ASP A 68 -4.00 11.06 16.39
C ASP A 68 -2.60 11.64 16.65
N LEU A 69 -1.62 11.25 15.85
CA LEU A 69 -0.26 11.79 15.91
C LEU A 69 -0.11 13.06 15.04
N PRO A 70 0.52 14.14 15.55
CA PRO A 70 0.69 15.39 14.79
C PRO A 70 1.58 15.21 13.54
N PRO A 71 1.38 16.03 12.50
CA PRO A 71 2.14 15.93 11.25
C PRO A 71 3.62 16.30 11.45
N ASP A 72 4.52 15.43 10.97
CA ASP A 72 5.97 15.63 10.90
C ASP A 72 6.41 15.47 9.41
N ILE A 73 7.50 16.12 9.02
CA ILE A 73 8.02 16.13 7.63
C ILE A 73 9.10 15.05 7.45
N GLY A 74 9.57 14.43 8.53
CA GLY A 74 10.51 13.31 8.52
C GLY A 74 9.86 11.95 8.28
N GLU A 75 10.68 10.91 8.15
CA GLU A 75 10.21 9.51 8.15
C GLU A 75 9.40 9.18 9.41
N TYR A 76 8.55 8.16 9.33
CA TYR A 76 7.75 7.73 10.47
C TYR A 76 8.67 7.22 11.59
N LYS A 77 8.51 7.80 12.78
CA LYS A 77 9.33 7.47 13.94
C LYS A 77 8.76 6.23 14.62
N GLY A 78 9.57 5.18 14.70
CA GLY A 78 9.21 3.93 15.36
C GLY A 78 8.92 2.78 14.39
N GLY A 79 8.74 1.59 14.96
CA GLY A 79 8.13 0.46 14.28
C GLY A 79 6.60 0.59 14.27
N PHE A 80 5.95 -0.08 13.34
CA PHE A 80 4.50 -0.09 13.19
C PHE A 80 4.03 -1.35 12.46
N ASN A 81 2.75 -1.65 12.64
CA ASN A 81 2.01 -2.69 11.95
C ASN A 81 0.93 -2.06 11.08
N LEU A 82 0.87 -2.49 9.82
CA LEU A 82 -0.15 -2.11 8.85
C LEU A 82 -0.88 -3.38 8.38
N VAL A 83 -2.21 -3.42 8.52
CA VAL A 83 -3.03 -4.43 7.84
C VAL A 83 -3.40 -3.94 6.45
N LEU A 84 -3.15 -4.75 5.43
CA LEU A 84 -3.62 -4.53 4.07
C LEU A 84 -4.52 -5.70 3.67
N THR A 85 -5.75 -5.39 3.28
CA THR A 85 -6.71 -6.40 2.84
C THR A 85 -7.22 -6.12 1.44
N GLY A 86 -7.32 -7.17 0.63
CA GLY A 86 -7.91 -7.10 -0.71
C GLY A 86 -9.35 -7.59 -0.66
N VAL A 87 -10.30 -6.74 -1.02
CA VAL A 87 -11.73 -7.05 -0.99
C VAL A 87 -12.27 -7.35 -2.38
N ASP A 88 -12.98 -8.47 -2.47
CA ASP A 88 -13.68 -8.86 -3.69
C ASP A 88 -15.05 -8.17 -3.70
N THR A 89 -15.11 -6.99 -4.34
CA THR A 89 -16.34 -6.22 -4.53
C THR A 89 -16.65 -6.03 -6.02
N CYS A 90 -17.93 -6.17 -6.36
CA CYS A 90 -18.44 -5.93 -7.71
C CYS A 90 -18.86 -4.46 -7.87
N GLU A 91 -17.87 -3.57 -7.89
CA GLU A 91 -18.10 -2.13 -8.08
C GLU A 91 -18.81 -1.85 -9.41
N GLU A 92 -19.83 -0.97 -9.38
CA GLU A 92 -20.64 -0.64 -10.55
C GLU A 92 -19.81 -0.19 -11.76
N LYS A 93 -18.70 0.52 -11.52
CA LYS A 93 -17.78 1.00 -12.56
C LYS A 93 -17.04 -0.14 -13.28
N TYR A 94 -16.79 -1.26 -12.60
CA TYR A 94 -15.90 -2.33 -13.09
C TYR A 94 -16.60 -3.69 -13.24
N LYS A 95 -17.83 -3.85 -12.76
CA LYS A 95 -18.55 -5.13 -12.75
C LYS A 95 -18.63 -5.80 -14.13
N ASP A 96 -18.72 -5.02 -15.20
CA ASP A 96 -18.80 -5.52 -16.58
C ASP A 96 -17.51 -6.22 -17.02
N LEU A 97 -16.37 -5.90 -16.39
CA LEU A 97 -15.08 -6.56 -16.64
C LEU A 97 -15.01 -7.97 -16.04
N PHE A 98 -15.89 -8.31 -15.09
CA PHE A 98 -15.84 -9.56 -14.34
C PHE A 98 -16.94 -10.56 -14.73
N GLY A 99 -17.79 -10.23 -15.71
CA GLY A 99 -18.79 -11.13 -16.27
C GLY A 99 -19.68 -11.79 -15.21
N ASP A 100 -19.81 -13.12 -15.29
CA ASP A 100 -20.69 -13.91 -14.42
C ASP A 100 -20.37 -13.79 -12.91
N ARG A 101 -19.13 -13.41 -12.55
CA ARG A 101 -18.75 -13.15 -11.15
C ARG A 101 -19.61 -12.06 -10.51
N CYS A 102 -20.07 -11.08 -11.29
CA CYS A 102 -20.78 -9.91 -10.81
C CYS A 102 -22.27 -9.85 -11.21
N THR A 103 -22.82 -10.91 -11.80
CA THR A 103 -24.23 -10.96 -12.26
C THR A 103 -25.08 -12.02 -11.53
N GLY A 104 -24.50 -12.78 -10.59
CA GLY A 104 -25.15 -13.88 -9.87
C GLY A 104 -25.38 -13.64 -8.37
N ARG A 105 -25.87 -14.69 -7.67
CA ARG A 105 -26.11 -14.66 -6.20
C ARG A 105 -24.85 -14.38 -5.38
N ASP A 106 -23.69 -14.73 -5.92
CA ASP A 106 -22.39 -14.55 -5.29
C ASP A 106 -21.83 -13.12 -5.48
N ALA A 107 -22.57 -12.23 -6.16
CA ALA A 107 -22.16 -10.84 -6.41
C ALA A 107 -22.43 -9.89 -5.24
N GLY A 108 -23.21 -10.32 -4.23
CA GLY A 108 -23.73 -9.44 -3.17
C GLY A 108 -22.92 -9.37 -1.88
N GLY A 109 -21.89 -10.21 -1.70
CA GLY A 109 -21.06 -10.23 -0.48
C GLY A 109 -19.70 -9.58 -0.69
N THR A 110 -19.22 -8.84 0.30
CA THR A 110 -17.86 -8.26 0.32
C THR A 110 -16.97 -9.13 1.20
N LEU A 111 -16.11 -9.93 0.57
CA LEU A 111 -15.17 -10.82 1.27
C LEU A 111 -13.75 -10.28 1.16
N ASN A 112 -12.97 -10.42 2.22
CA ASN A 112 -11.53 -10.17 2.20
C ASN A 112 -10.77 -11.42 1.72
N ASP A 113 -10.32 -11.38 0.48
CA ASP A 113 -9.69 -12.52 -0.21
C ASP A 113 -8.15 -12.55 -0.09
N VAL A 114 -7.56 -11.41 0.26
CA VAL A 114 -6.14 -11.21 0.52
C VAL A 114 -6.01 -10.53 1.88
N ASN A 115 -5.16 -11.06 2.76
CA ASN A 115 -4.98 -10.52 4.10
C ASN A 115 -3.49 -10.50 4.42
N LEU A 116 -2.94 -9.30 4.62
CA LEU A 116 -1.52 -9.07 4.86
C LEU A 116 -1.34 -8.26 6.13
N LEU A 117 -0.43 -8.69 7.00
CA LEU A 117 0.13 -7.86 8.07
C LEU A 117 1.55 -7.46 7.67
N VAL A 118 1.77 -6.17 7.49
CA VAL A 118 3.08 -5.58 7.25
C VAL A 118 3.62 -5.09 8.59
N HIS A 119 4.60 -5.80 9.13
CA HIS A 119 5.35 -5.40 10.31
C HIS A 119 6.62 -4.67 9.88
N VAL A 120 6.78 -3.42 10.32
CA VAL A 120 8.01 -2.64 10.19
C VAL A 120 8.60 -2.48 11.58
N SER A 121 9.80 -3.00 11.79
CA SER A 121 10.42 -3.00 13.11
C SER A 121 11.03 -1.64 13.48
N GLN A 122 11.36 -1.51 14.77
CA GLN A 122 12.27 -0.47 15.26
C GLN A 122 13.67 -0.65 14.65
N GLU A 123 14.53 0.37 14.78
CA GLU A 123 15.91 0.27 14.27
C GLU A 123 16.70 -0.93 14.87
N PRO A 124 17.46 -1.69 14.05
CA PRO A 124 17.56 -1.60 12.60
C PRO A 124 16.23 -1.98 11.91
N ARG A 125 15.75 -1.14 10.99
CA ARG A 125 14.48 -1.38 10.28
C ARG A 125 14.51 -2.67 9.48
N ARG A 126 13.56 -3.55 9.76
CA ARG A 126 13.25 -4.79 9.02
C ARG A 126 11.78 -4.78 8.63
N ILE A 127 11.43 -5.41 7.51
CA ILE A 127 10.05 -5.49 7.03
C ILE A 127 9.66 -6.96 6.91
N THR A 128 8.62 -7.36 7.64
CA THR A 128 8.04 -8.69 7.54
C THR A 128 6.59 -8.58 7.10
N VAL A 129 6.27 -9.14 5.93
CA VAL A 129 4.90 -9.20 5.41
C VAL A 129 4.36 -10.61 5.62
N VAL A 130 3.40 -10.76 6.54
CA VAL A 130 2.76 -12.04 6.83
C VAL A 130 1.43 -12.12 6.10
N SER A 131 1.28 -13.11 5.22
CA SER A 131 0.05 -13.39 4.48
C SER A 131 -0.81 -14.43 5.20
N PHE A 132 -2.05 -14.08 5.47
CA PHE A 132 -3.03 -14.95 6.13
C PHE A 132 -3.96 -15.57 5.09
N PRO A 133 -4.07 -16.90 5.02
CA PRO A 133 -5.04 -17.55 4.14
C PRO A 133 -6.45 -17.07 4.46
N ARG A 134 -7.22 -16.73 3.43
CA ARG A 134 -8.61 -16.28 3.59
C ARG A 134 -9.51 -17.36 4.24
N ASP A 135 -9.15 -18.62 4.03
CA ASP A 135 -9.83 -19.82 4.53
C ASP A 135 -9.32 -20.27 5.91
N LEU A 136 -8.50 -19.43 6.57
CA LEU A 136 -8.02 -19.67 7.92
C LEU A 136 -9.18 -19.58 8.92
N MET A 137 -9.45 -20.69 9.60
CA MET A 137 -10.55 -20.81 10.55
C MET A 137 -10.10 -20.36 11.95
N ILE A 138 -10.61 -19.21 12.38
CA ILE A 138 -10.23 -18.55 13.65
C ILE A 138 -11.47 -17.95 14.33
N PRO A 139 -11.40 -17.60 15.62
CA PRO A 139 -12.41 -16.75 16.25
C PRO A 139 -12.47 -15.39 15.54
N ILE A 140 -13.67 -14.88 15.31
CA ILE A 140 -13.91 -13.50 14.89
C ILE A 140 -14.51 -12.77 16.11
N PRO A 141 -13.89 -11.67 16.59
CA PRO A 141 -14.39 -10.95 17.75
C PRO A 141 -15.70 -10.24 17.46
N GLU A 142 -16.29 -9.64 18.49
CA GLU A 142 -17.39 -8.70 18.30
C GLU A 142 -16.89 -7.47 17.53
N CYS A 143 -17.60 -7.13 16.46
CA CYS A 143 -17.24 -6.07 15.54
C CYS A 143 -18.41 -5.10 15.38
N THR A 144 -18.11 -3.82 15.20
CA THR A 144 -19.10 -2.80 14.85
C THR A 144 -18.84 -2.35 13.42
N ASP A 145 -19.86 -2.39 12.56
CA ASP A 145 -19.77 -1.90 11.18
C ASP A 145 -19.90 -0.37 11.10
N ASP A 146 -19.68 0.19 9.92
CA ASP A 146 -19.72 1.65 9.69
C ASP A 146 -21.13 2.25 9.90
N ASP A 147 -22.18 1.43 9.83
CA ASP A 147 -23.56 1.83 10.12
C ASP A 147 -23.86 1.79 11.64
N GLY A 148 -22.90 1.35 12.46
CA GLY A 148 -23.02 1.24 13.91
C GLY A 148 -23.72 -0.04 14.39
N ASN A 149 -23.93 -1.03 13.51
CA ASN A 149 -24.49 -2.32 13.91
C ASN A 149 -23.40 -3.19 14.54
N VAL A 150 -23.76 -3.84 15.65
CA VAL A 150 -22.87 -4.76 16.36
C VAL A 150 -23.10 -6.19 15.86
N HIS A 151 -22.05 -6.80 15.35
CA HIS A 151 -21.98 -8.20 14.93
C HIS A 151 -21.36 -9.02 16.06
N SER A 152 -22.10 -10.02 16.55
CA SER A 152 -21.69 -10.82 17.71
C SER A 152 -20.45 -11.67 17.42
N ALA A 153 -19.59 -11.83 18.44
CA ALA A 153 -18.41 -12.67 18.34
C ALA A 153 -18.74 -14.12 17.92
N MET A 154 -17.89 -14.70 17.07
CA MET A 154 -18.01 -16.05 16.56
C MET A 154 -16.79 -16.88 16.93
N SER A 155 -17.02 -18.08 17.45
CA SER A 155 -15.93 -18.93 17.98
C SER A 155 -15.00 -19.51 16.90
N LYS A 156 -15.49 -19.69 15.67
CA LYS A 156 -14.71 -20.24 14.55
C LYS A 156 -15.38 -19.93 13.22
N GLN A 157 -14.78 -19.05 12.43
CA GLN A 157 -15.19 -18.69 11.06
C GLN A 157 -13.96 -18.53 10.17
N PRO A 158 -14.12 -18.65 8.84
CA PRO A 158 -13.03 -18.32 7.92
C PRO A 158 -12.76 -16.82 7.95
N LEU A 159 -11.48 -16.42 7.98
CA LEU A 159 -11.04 -15.03 8.04
C LEU A 159 -11.68 -14.13 6.96
N ASN A 160 -12.02 -14.69 5.80
CA ASN A 160 -12.62 -13.94 4.68
C ASN A 160 -14.01 -13.37 4.94
N THR A 161 -14.71 -13.75 6.02
CA THR A 161 -16.01 -13.17 6.39
C THR A 161 -15.87 -11.94 7.26
N ALA A 162 -14.70 -11.70 7.88
CA ALA A 162 -14.50 -10.60 8.81
C ALA A 162 -14.85 -9.24 8.20
N TYR A 163 -14.59 -9.03 6.91
CA TYR A 163 -14.99 -7.79 6.24
C TYR A 163 -16.52 -7.65 6.11
N THR A 164 -17.24 -8.74 5.86
CA THR A 164 -18.71 -8.73 5.85
C THR A 164 -19.27 -8.42 7.24
N ASP A 165 -18.60 -8.88 8.30
CA ASP A 165 -19.06 -8.78 9.70
C ASP A 165 -18.68 -7.45 10.38
N GLY A 166 -17.94 -6.56 9.71
CA GLY A 166 -17.60 -5.26 10.30
C GLY A 166 -16.51 -4.48 9.57
N GLY A 167 -16.40 -4.66 8.25
CA GLY A 167 -15.49 -3.90 7.39
C GLY A 167 -14.02 -4.08 7.73
N LEU A 168 -13.22 -3.07 7.35
CA LEU A 168 -11.78 -3.05 7.57
C LEU A 168 -11.40 -3.13 9.06
N ASN A 169 -12.18 -2.50 9.94
CA ASN A 169 -11.95 -2.54 11.38
C ASN A 169 -12.03 -3.97 11.92
N CYS A 170 -13.04 -4.75 11.50
CA CYS A 170 -13.17 -6.13 11.95
C CYS A 170 -12.03 -7.03 11.46
N VAL A 171 -11.55 -6.83 10.22
CA VAL A 171 -10.37 -7.55 9.71
C VAL A 171 -9.13 -7.23 10.54
N ALA A 172 -8.88 -5.95 10.79
CA ALA A 172 -7.75 -5.50 11.60
C ALA A 172 -7.85 -6.09 13.03
N LYS A 173 -8.99 -5.92 13.71
CA LYS A 173 -9.22 -6.45 15.06
C LYS A 173 -9.03 -7.97 15.13
N THR A 174 -9.54 -8.71 14.16
CA THR A 174 -9.37 -10.17 14.08
C THR A 174 -7.91 -10.56 13.97
N ILE A 175 -7.12 -9.89 13.11
CA ILE A 175 -5.69 -10.15 12.95
C ILE A 175 -4.92 -9.74 14.20
N SER A 176 -5.29 -8.61 14.83
CA SER A 176 -4.68 -8.16 16.09
C SER A 176 -4.86 -9.20 17.19
N GLU A 177 -6.09 -9.69 17.40
CA GLU A 177 -6.36 -10.68 18.45
C GLU A 177 -5.69 -12.04 18.16
N LEU A 178 -5.62 -12.44 16.90
CA LEU A 178 -4.93 -13.68 16.50
C LEU A 178 -3.42 -13.62 16.79
N THR A 179 -2.80 -12.46 16.57
CA THR A 179 -1.35 -12.31 16.57
C THR A 179 -0.78 -11.68 17.84
N GLY A 180 -1.63 -11.00 18.62
CA GLY A 180 -1.21 -10.13 19.73
C GLY A 180 -0.55 -8.83 19.28
N GLN A 181 -0.46 -8.57 17.97
CA GLN A 181 0.16 -7.37 17.43
C GLN A 181 -0.81 -6.19 17.50
N GLU A 182 -0.30 -5.05 17.95
CA GLU A 182 -1.03 -3.78 17.90
C GLU A 182 -0.96 -3.22 16.48
N ILE A 183 -2.11 -2.97 15.85
CA ILE A 183 -2.20 -2.47 14.47
C ILE A 183 -2.35 -0.95 14.51
N GLN A 184 -1.39 -0.22 13.95
CA GLN A 184 -1.42 1.24 13.86
C GLN A 184 -2.13 1.72 12.60
N PHE A 185 -2.07 0.95 11.51
CA PHE A 185 -2.65 1.37 10.24
C PHE A 185 -3.44 0.22 9.61
N ALA A 186 -4.48 0.55 8.88
CA ALA A 186 -5.19 -0.43 8.06
C ALA A 186 -5.56 0.18 6.70
N ALA A 187 -5.59 -0.65 5.67
CA ALA A 187 -6.12 -0.29 4.36
C ALA A 187 -6.84 -1.48 3.72
N SER A 188 -7.93 -1.20 3.02
CA SER A 188 -8.61 -2.12 2.12
C SER A 188 -8.48 -1.63 0.68
N VAL A 189 -8.33 -2.58 -0.25
CA VAL A 189 -8.27 -2.30 -1.69
C VAL A 189 -9.26 -3.17 -2.44
N THR A 190 -10.09 -2.55 -3.26
CA THR A 190 -11.02 -3.25 -4.15
C THR A 190 -10.33 -3.68 -5.45
N PHE A 191 -11.00 -4.47 -6.28
CA PHE A 191 -10.51 -4.79 -7.63
C PHE A 191 -10.32 -3.55 -8.51
N GLY A 192 -11.27 -2.62 -8.49
CA GLY A 192 -11.14 -1.33 -9.14
C GLY A 192 -9.94 -0.54 -8.61
N GLY A 193 -9.74 -0.55 -7.29
CA GLY A 193 -8.61 0.10 -6.64
C GLY A 193 -7.27 -0.44 -7.12
N VAL A 194 -7.11 -1.76 -7.22
CA VAL A 194 -5.88 -2.38 -7.79
C VAL A 194 -5.63 -1.92 -9.22
N ILE A 195 -6.67 -1.87 -10.07
CA ILE A 195 -6.55 -1.42 -11.47
C ILE A 195 -6.02 0.02 -11.51
N GLU A 196 -6.63 0.93 -10.75
CA GLU A 196 -6.27 2.35 -10.79
C GLU A 196 -4.90 2.61 -10.16
N ILE A 197 -4.58 1.95 -9.04
CA ILE A 197 -3.27 2.08 -8.38
C ILE A 197 -2.14 1.60 -9.30
N THR A 198 -2.30 0.44 -9.94
CA THR A 198 -1.27 -0.11 -10.83
C THR A 198 -1.11 0.72 -12.10
N ASN A 199 -2.20 1.27 -12.66
CA ASN A 199 -2.13 2.24 -13.76
C ASN A 199 -1.38 3.52 -13.34
N ALA A 200 -1.58 3.99 -12.11
CA ALA A 200 -1.00 5.23 -11.62
C ALA A 200 0.50 5.12 -11.34
N ILE A 201 0.94 3.98 -10.79
CA ILE A 201 2.36 3.63 -10.62
C ILE A 201 3.01 3.40 -12.00
N GLY A 202 2.19 3.09 -12.99
CA GLY A 202 2.61 2.82 -14.35
C GLY A 202 3.13 1.40 -14.50
N GLY A 203 2.61 0.43 -13.73
CA GLY A 203 2.90 -1.01 -13.84
C GLY A 203 4.20 -1.50 -13.23
N VAL A 204 4.41 -2.82 -13.31
CA VAL A 204 5.63 -3.50 -12.85
C VAL A 204 6.02 -4.64 -13.80
N GLU A 205 7.32 -4.94 -13.88
CA GLU A 205 7.84 -6.00 -14.75
C GLU A 205 7.85 -7.37 -14.03
N VAL A 206 7.06 -8.31 -14.51
CA VAL A 206 6.90 -9.66 -13.94
C VAL A 206 7.47 -10.71 -14.87
N CYS A 207 8.21 -11.67 -14.30
CA CYS A 207 8.71 -12.84 -15.01
C CYS A 207 7.75 -14.02 -14.92
N LEU A 208 7.43 -14.67 -16.03
CA LEU A 208 6.71 -15.95 -16.12
C LEU A 208 7.68 -17.03 -16.60
N ALA A 209 7.97 -18.02 -15.76
CA ALA A 209 8.81 -19.17 -16.13
C ALA A 209 8.06 -20.11 -17.09
N ASN A 210 6.75 -20.23 -16.91
CA ASN A 210 5.84 -21.01 -17.73
C ASN A 210 4.61 -20.15 -18.07
N PRO A 211 3.93 -20.41 -19.21
CA PRO A 211 2.75 -19.66 -19.60
C PRO A 211 1.62 -19.82 -18.57
N ILE A 212 0.86 -18.74 -18.35
CA ILE A 212 -0.30 -18.72 -17.46
C ILE A 212 -1.56 -18.61 -18.32
N LYS A 213 -2.49 -19.53 -18.12
CA LYS A 213 -3.85 -19.39 -18.66
C LYS A 213 -4.88 -19.69 -17.58
N ASP A 214 -5.73 -18.73 -17.29
CA ASP A 214 -6.77 -18.85 -16.27
C ASP A 214 -8.09 -18.27 -16.78
N ARG A 215 -9.01 -19.17 -17.14
CA ARG A 215 -10.33 -18.79 -17.65
C ARG A 215 -11.19 -18.03 -16.63
N TYR A 216 -10.91 -18.18 -15.33
CA TYR A 216 -11.70 -17.55 -14.28
C TYR A 216 -11.34 -16.08 -14.10
N THR A 217 -10.09 -15.71 -14.40
CA THR A 217 -9.66 -14.31 -14.40
C THR A 217 -9.63 -13.72 -15.81
N GLY A 218 -9.54 -14.56 -16.85
CA GLY A 218 -9.35 -14.15 -18.24
C GLY A 218 -7.88 -13.91 -18.60
N LEU A 219 -6.94 -14.30 -17.74
CA LEU A 219 -5.51 -14.17 -17.97
C LEU A 219 -5.03 -15.21 -19.00
N ASP A 220 -4.29 -14.76 -20.01
CA ASP A 220 -3.66 -15.63 -21.01
C ASP A 220 -2.33 -15.00 -21.43
N MET A 221 -1.22 -15.57 -20.96
CA MET A 221 0.11 -14.99 -21.10
C MET A 221 1.14 -16.08 -21.40
N ASP A 222 1.98 -15.84 -22.39
CA ASP A 222 3.12 -16.70 -22.70
C ASP A 222 4.22 -16.61 -21.62
N ALA A 223 5.16 -17.55 -21.62
CA ALA A 223 6.36 -17.44 -20.77
C ALA A 223 7.23 -16.25 -21.21
N GLY A 224 7.92 -15.61 -20.25
CA GLY A 224 8.80 -14.47 -20.51
C GLY A 224 8.61 -13.31 -19.53
N MET A 225 9.23 -12.18 -19.85
CA MET A 225 9.07 -10.92 -19.10
C MET A 225 7.86 -10.16 -19.63
N HIS A 226 7.00 -9.71 -18.73
CA HIS A 226 5.80 -8.97 -19.05
C HIS A 226 5.64 -7.76 -18.16
N TYR A 227 5.07 -6.70 -18.69
CA TYR A 227 4.85 -5.48 -17.95
C TYR A 227 3.37 -5.36 -17.59
N LEU A 228 3.05 -5.52 -16.31
CA LEU A 228 1.67 -5.65 -15.84
C LEU A 228 1.18 -4.34 -15.21
N GLN A 229 0.02 -3.87 -15.68
CA GLN A 229 -0.73 -2.77 -15.08
C GLN A 229 -2.24 -2.94 -15.30
N GLY A 230 -3.04 -2.22 -14.52
CA GLY A 230 -4.49 -2.17 -14.70
C GLY A 230 -5.16 -3.53 -14.56
N LEU A 231 -6.00 -3.87 -15.55
CA LEU A 231 -6.76 -5.12 -15.54
C LEU A 231 -5.84 -6.35 -15.59
N GLU A 232 -4.77 -6.33 -16.39
CA GLU A 232 -3.86 -7.47 -16.49
C GLU A 232 -3.15 -7.74 -15.15
N ALA A 233 -2.73 -6.68 -14.43
CA ALA A 233 -2.17 -6.81 -13.10
C ALA A 233 -3.18 -7.42 -12.10
N LEU A 234 -4.44 -6.99 -12.16
CA LEU A 234 -5.51 -7.57 -11.34
C LEU A 234 -5.75 -9.05 -11.68
N GLN A 235 -5.84 -9.38 -12.98
CA GLN A 235 -6.05 -10.75 -13.44
C GLN A 235 -4.91 -11.67 -13.00
N PHE A 236 -3.68 -11.15 -13.04
CA PHE A 236 -2.49 -11.82 -12.53
C PHE A 236 -2.53 -12.03 -11.02
N LEU A 237 -2.87 -11.03 -10.22
CA LEU A 237 -2.97 -11.16 -8.75
C LEU A 237 -4.10 -12.10 -8.30
N ARG A 238 -5.13 -12.26 -9.14
CA ARG A 238 -6.29 -13.13 -8.90
C ARG A 238 -6.10 -14.55 -9.45
N THR A 239 -5.10 -14.81 -10.27
CA THR A 239 -4.95 -16.13 -10.89
C THR A 239 -4.73 -17.19 -9.80
N ARG A 240 -5.54 -18.23 -9.86
CA ARG A 240 -5.46 -19.37 -8.93
C ARG A 240 -5.23 -20.64 -9.69
N HIS A 241 -5.96 -20.82 -10.79
CA HIS A 241 -5.96 -22.05 -11.55
C HIS A 241 -4.83 -22.09 -12.57
N GLY A 242 -4.39 -20.93 -13.05
CA GLY A 242 -3.30 -20.78 -14.01
C GLY A 242 -1.89 -20.82 -13.41
N VAL A 243 -1.72 -21.07 -12.10
CA VAL A 243 -0.41 -21.11 -11.44
C VAL A 243 -0.26 -22.33 -10.52
N GLY A 244 0.96 -22.87 -10.45
CA GLY A 244 1.30 -23.98 -9.56
C GLY A 244 0.39 -25.20 -9.72
N ASP A 245 -0.04 -25.76 -8.60
CA ASP A 245 -0.95 -26.91 -8.52
C ASP A 245 -2.44 -26.56 -8.65
N GLY A 246 -2.78 -25.25 -8.70
CA GLY A 246 -4.16 -24.76 -8.71
C GLY A 246 -4.76 -24.50 -7.31
N SER A 247 -3.96 -24.64 -6.24
CA SER A 247 -4.39 -24.40 -4.86
C SER A 247 -4.25 -22.92 -4.43
N ASP A 248 -4.81 -22.57 -3.27
CA ASP A 248 -4.62 -21.26 -2.66
C ASP A 248 -3.14 -20.99 -2.29
N LEU A 249 -2.38 -22.05 -2.01
CA LEU A 249 -0.95 -21.94 -1.70
C LEU A 249 -0.13 -21.52 -2.93
N GLY A 250 -0.45 -22.06 -4.10
CA GLY A 250 0.16 -21.64 -5.38
C GLY A 250 -0.14 -20.17 -5.71
N ARG A 251 -1.34 -19.69 -5.35
CA ARG A 251 -1.72 -18.28 -5.47
C ARG A 251 -0.86 -17.38 -4.56
N ILE A 252 -0.62 -17.79 -3.31
CA ILE A 252 0.16 -17.00 -2.34
C ILE A 252 1.59 -16.77 -2.85
N GLY A 253 2.27 -17.79 -3.39
CA GLY A 253 3.62 -17.58 -3.93
C GLY A 253 3.64 -16.63 -5.13
N ASN A 254 2.64 -16.73 -6.03
CA ASN A 254 2.52 -15.80 -7.16
C ASN A 254 2.25 -14.35 -6.69
N GLN A 255 1.43 -14.17 -5.65
CA GLN A 255 1.21 -12.86 -5.02
C GLN A 255 2.48 -12.32 -4.36
N GLN A 256 3.24 -13.15 -3.65
CA GLN A 256 4.50 -12.75 -3.01
C GLN A 256 5.55 -12.34 -4.06
N GLN A 257 5.60 -13.01 -5.21
CA GLN A 257 6.42 -12.57 -6.34
C GLN A 257 6.01 -11.18 -6.82
N TYR A 258 4.71 -10.96 -7.10
CA TYR A 258 4.24 -9.66 -7.56
C TYR A 258 4.55 -8.55 -6.54
N MET A 259 4.28 -8.80 -5.26
CA MET A 259 4.57 -7.87 -4.16
C MET A 259 6.07 -7.58 -4.06
N THR A 260 6.93 -8.57 -4.30
CA THR A 260 8.39 -8.38 -4.31
C THR A 260 8.81 -7.43 -5.44
N VAL A 261 8.29 -7.62 -6.65
CA VAL A 261 8.57 -6.73 -7.79
C VAL A 261 8.00 -5.34 -7.54
N LEU A 262 6.77 -5.25 -7.04
CA LEU A 262 6.12 -3.98 -6.69
C LEU A 262 6.89 -3.22 -5.61
N ALA A 263 7.32 -3.90 -4.54
CA ALA A 263 8.14 -3.29 -3.51
C ALA A 263 9.45 -2.73 -4.09
N ARG A 264 10.14 -3.47 -4.96
CA ARG A 264 11.34 -2.97 -5.66
C ARG A 264 11.05 -1.75 -6.54
N ALA A 265 9.97 -1.77 -7.31
CA ALA A 265 9.56 -0.66 -8.16
C ALA A 265 9.22 0.59 -7.33
N LEU A 266 8.51 0.40 -6.22
CA LEU A 266 8.13 1.47 -5.30
C LEU A 266 9.34 2.02 -4.52
N ILE A 267 10.27 1.17 -4.07
CA ILE A 267 11.48 1.57 -3.33
C ILE A 267 12.55 2.18 -4.24
N SER A 268 12.44 1.96 -5.56
CA SER A 268 13.40 2.48 -6.54
C SER A 268 13.65 3.99 -6.37
N THR A 269 14.89 4.40 -6.63
CA THR A 269 15.36 5.77 -6.41
C THR A 269 14.57 6.79 -7.23
N ASP A 270 14.00 6.38 -8.36
CA ASP A 270 13.18 7.23 -9.23
C ASP A 270 11.82 7.57 -8.59
N THR A 271 11.22 6.63 -7.85
CA THR A 271 9.93 6.82 -7.16
C THR A 271 10.12 7.53 -5.82
N LEU A 272 11.01 7.04 -4.95
CA LEU A 272 11.21 7.62 -3.60
C LEU A 272 12.20 8.79 -3.56
N GLY A 273 12.81 9.15 -4.69
CA GLY A 273 13.67 10.32 -4.83
C GLY A 273 12.91 11.63 -5.03
N ASN A 274 11.61 11.57 -5.32
CA ASN A 274 10.82 12.73 -5.73
C ASN A 274 9.56 12.88 -4.86
N VAL A 275 9.61 13.79 -3.87
CA VAL A 275 8.51 14.04 -2.93
C VAL A 275 7.19 14.42 -3.63
N PRO A 276 7.17 15.32 -4.64
CA PRO A 276 5.97 15.56 -5.44
C PRO A 276 5.38 14.31 -6.09
N VAL A 277 6.21 13.39 -6.61
CA VAL A 277 5.75 12.12 -7.18
C VAL A 277 5.18 11.22 -6.09
N MET A 278 5.85 11.10 -4.94
CA MET A 278 5.33 10.33 -3.80
C MET A 278 3.98 10.85 -3.32
N LEU A 279 3.81 12.18 -3.19
CA LEU A 279 2.53 12.78 -2.80
C LEU A 279 1.44 12.54 -3.84
N LYS A 280 1.77 12.63 -5.13
CA LYS A 280 0.82 12.31 -6.20
C LYS A 280 0.38 10.84 -6.13
N LEU A 281 1.31 9.92 -5.95
CA LEU A 281 1.02 8.48 -5.83
C LEU A 281 0.23 8.17 -4.56
N ALA A 282 0.61 8.75 -3.42
CA ALA A 282 -0.11 8.62 -2.15
C ALA A 282 -1.55 9.12 -2.28
N ASN A 283 -1.75 10.27 -2.94
CA ASN A 283 -3.09 10.80 -3.19
C ASN A 283 -3.92 9.88 -4.11
N ILE A 284 -3.32 9.34 -5.18
CA ILE A 284 -4.04 8.39 -6.05
C ILE A 284 -4.35 7.10 -5.28
N GLY A 285 -3.43 6.61 -4.44
CA GLY A 285 -3.66 5.48 -3.55
C GLY A 285 -4.86 5.71 -2.64
N LEU A 286 -4.88 6.80 -1.87
CA LEU A 286 -5.98 7.11 -0.94
C LEU A 286 -7.34 7.26 -1.63
N ASN A 287 -7.40 7.75 -2.87
CA ASN A 287 -8.66 7.84 -3.61
C ASN A 287 -9.19 6.47 -4.09
N ASN A 288 -8.37 5.42 -4.00
CA ASN A 288 -8.66 4.07 -4.46
C ASN A 288 -8.53 3.02 -3.34
N LEU A 289 -8.41 3.48 -2.10
CA LEU A 289 -8.31 2.67 -0.90
C LEU A 289 -9.36 3.14 0.11
N GLU A 290 -9.90 2.20 0.87
CA GLU A 290 -10.47 2.49 2.19
C GLU A 290 -9.32 2.43 3.19
N THR A 291 -9.17 3.42 4.06
CA THR A 291 -8.03 3.45 4.99
C THR A 291 -8.45 3.71 6.42
N SER A 292 -7.64 3.33 7.38
CA SER A 292 -7.81 3.82 8.75
C SER A 292 -7.66 5.34 8.80
N THR A 293 -8.34 6.01 9.73
CA THR A 293 -8.20 7.45 9.98
C THR A 293 -6.74 7.85 10.19
N SER A 294 -5.98 7.02 10.89
CA SER A 294 -4.54 7.18 11.13
C SER A 294 -3.67 7.11 9.88
N LEU A 295 -4.13 6.47 8.81
CA LEU A 295 -3.44 6.35 7.51
C LEU A 295 -3.98 7.32 6.45
N ALA A 296 -5.13 7.94 6.72
CA ALA A 296 -5.84 8.78 5.76
C ALA A 296 -5.02 10.03 5.36
N ASP A 297 -4.03 10.46 6.12
CA ASP A 297 -3.12 11.54 5.70
C ASP A 297 -2.02 11.03 4.73
N PRO A 298 -1.96 11.44 3.46
CA PRO A 298 -0.89 11.00 2.57
C PRO A 298 0.47 11.59 2.91
N MET A 299 0.57 12.63 3.75
CA MET A 299 1.87 12.91 4.37
C MET A 299 2.31 11.71 5.20
N LYS A 300 1.42 11.08 5.98
CA LYS A 300 1.72 9.82 6.70
C LYS A 300 2.20 8.72 5.76
N ILE A 301 1.56 8.55 4.60
CA ILE A 301 2.01 7.58 3.58
C ILE A 301 3.43 7.91 3.10
N VAL A 302 3.74 9.18 2.86
CA VAL A 302 5.11 9.61 2.53
C VAL A 302 6.08 9.31 3.67
N GLN A 303 5.70 9.55 4.93
CA GLN A 303 6.54 9.24 6.09
C GLN A 303 6.83 7.73 6.20
N ILE A 304 5.82 6.90 5.95
CA ILE A 304 5.94 5.43 5.89
C ILE A 304 6.85 5.03 4.72
N ALA A 305 6.66 5.62 3.54
CA ALA A 305 7.49 5.34 2.37
C ALA A 305 8.96 5.71 2.59
N LEU A 306 9.21 6.85 3.26
CA LEU A 306 10.56 7.26 3.66
C LEU A 306 11.16 6.30 4.70
N ALA A 307 10.35 5.79 5.61
CA ALA A 307 10.80 4.85 6.63
C ALA A 307 11.28 3.51 6.02
N VAL A 308 10.60 3.04 4.97
CA VAL A 308 10.94 1.77 4.31
C VAL A 308 12.03 1.91 3.24
N LYS A 309 12.28 3.14 2.75
CA LYS A 309 13.20 3.43 1.63
C LYS A 309 14.60 2.83 1.79
N SER A 310 15.12 2.84 3.02
CA SER A 310 16.51 2.48 3.31
C SER A 310 16.66 1.04 3.78
N VAL A 311 15.58 0.25 3.81
CA VAL A 311 15.63 -1.14 4.28
C VAL A 311 16.28 -2.01 3.20
N PRO A 312 17.35 -2.76 3.51
CA PRO A 312 17.95 -3.71 2.58
C PRO A 312 16.93 -4.75 2.12
N PHE A 313 16.93 -5.12 0.84
CA PHE A 313 15.98 -6.11 0.31
C PHE A 313 16.06 -7.49 0.99
N GLU A 314 17.21 -7.84 1.56
CA GLU A 314 17.41 -9.06 2.36
C GLU A 314 16.66 -9.01 3.70
N ASP A 315 16.43 -7.82 4.25
CA ASP A 315 15.66 -7.58 5.47
C ASP A 315 14.17 -7.30 5.20
N ILE A 316 13.74 -7.45 3.95
CA ILE A 316 12.33 -7.47 3.55
C ILE A 316 11.96 -8.92 3.25
N VAL A 317 11.09 -9.51 4.07
CA VAL A 317 10.67 -10.91 3.95
C VAL A 317 9.16 -11.03 3.85
N PHE A 318 8.71 -11.93 2.98
CA PHE A 318 7.33 -12.30 2.80
C PHE A 318 7.14 -13.71 3.35
N LEU A 319 6.24 -13.86 4.33
CA LEU A 319 5.95 -15.12 5.00
C LEU A 319 4.48 -15.48 4.82
N GLN A 320 4.19 -16.77 4.74
CA GLN A 320 2.86 -17.28 4.91
C GLN A 320 2.61 -17.57 6.40
N TYR A 321 1.47 -17.13 6.93
CA TYR A 321 1.07 -17.48 8.29
C TYR A 321 1.02 -19.01 8.44
N PRO A 322 1.67 -19.60 9.45
CA PRO A 322 1.80 -21.04 9.54
C PRO A 322 0.47 -21.70 9.88
N THR A 323 0.11 -22.69 9.08
CA THR A 323 -1.17 -23.39 9.20
C THR A 323 -1.02 -24.91 9.12
N VAL A 324 -2.04 -25.61 9.59
CA VAL A 324 -2.26 -27.05 9.35
C VAL A 324 -3.69 -27.25 8.81
N GLY A 325 -3.95 -28.39 8.17
CA GLY A 325 -5.30 -28.72 7.71
C GLY A 325 -6.30 -28.80 8.89
N ASP A 326 -7.51 -28.29 8.67
CA ASP A 326 -8.58 -28.42 9.66
C ASP A 326 -9.13 -29.86 9.66
N SER A 327 -9.12 -30.51 10.81
CA SER A 327 -9.68 -31.86 10.96
C SER A 327 -11.19 -31.92 10.70
N ALA A 328 -11.90 -30.79 10.85
CA ALA A 328 -13.34 -30.71 10.66
C ALA A 328 -13.74 -30.44 9.19
N ASP A 329 -12.88 -29.79 8.41
CA ASP A 329 -13.11 -29.51 6.98
C ASP A 329 -11.77 -29.58 6.21
N PRO A 330 -11.58 -30.60 5.35
CA PRO A 330 -10.34 -30.77 4.61
C PRO A 330 -10.04 -29.63 3.61
N ASN A 331 -11.00 -28.75 3.32
CA ASN A 331 -10.80 -27.58 2.47
C ASN A 331 -10.40 -26.32 3.25
N LYS A 332 -10.24 -26.43 4.57
CA LYS A 332 -9.93 -25.32 5.47
C LYS A 332 -8.63 -25.57 6.22
N VAL A 333 -8.08 -24.49 6.77
CA VAL A 333 -6.85 -24.54 7.55
C VAL A 333 -7.05 -23.86 8.89
N VAL A 334 -6.30 -24.30 9.90
CA VAL A 334 -6.28 -23.72 11.24
C VAL A 334 -4.85 -23.28 11.59
N PRO A 335 -4.66 -22.34 12.54
CA PRO A 335 -3.33 -21.90 12.96
C PRO A 335 -2.45 -23.06 13.44
N ASN A 336 -1.21 -23.11 12.96
CA ASN A 336 -0.16 -23.89 13.61
C ASN A 336 0.47 -23.03 14.72
N GLN A 337 -0.11 -23.09 15.92
CA GLN A 337 0.29 -22.21 17.03
C GLN A 337 1.76 -22.33 17.41
N GLN A 338 2.35 -23.53 17.33
CA GLN A 338 3.76 -23.72 17.68
C GLN A 338 4.68 -22.99 16.70
N ALA A 339 4.46 -23.15 15.39
CA ALA A 339 5.23 -22.43 14.38
C ALA A 339 4.95 -20.92 14.41
N ALA A 340 3.71 -20.52 14.68
CA ALA A 340 3.33 -19.11 14.83
C ALA A 340 4.08 -18.44 16.00
N SER A 341 4.19 -19.11 17.16
CA SER A 341 4.93 -18.59 18.31
C SER A 341 6.40 -18.32 17.97
N VAL A 342 7.07 -19.28 17.33
CA VAL A 342 8.48 -19.11 16.91
C VAL A 342 8.65 -17.94 15.94
N MET A 343 7.70 -17.78 15.01
CA MET A 343 7.71 -16.66 14.05
C MET A 343 7.55 -15.31 14.76
N TRP A 344 6.54 -15.16 15.62
CA TRP A 344 6.27 -13.90 16.31
C TRP A 344 7.35 -13.54 17.32
N GLU A 345 7.87 -14.51 18.07
CA GLU A 345 9.01 -14.29 18.98
C GLU A 345 10.23 -13.75 18.23
N ALA A 346 10.50 -14.24 17.01
CA ALA A 346 11.59 -13.76 16.18
C ALA A 346 11.35 -12.33 15.65
N ILE A 347 10.11 -12.05 15.22
CA ILE A 347 9.69 -10.72 14.75
C ILE A 347 9.78 -9.69 15.89
N GLU A 348 9.24 -10.01 17.06
CA GLU A 348 9.26 -9.15 18.26
C GLU A 348 10.66 -8.90 18.80
N ALA A 349 11.57 -9.89 18.66
CA ALA A 349 12.98 -9.74 19.00
C ALA A 349 13.77 -8.88 17.97
N ASN A 350 13.12 -8.38 16.92
CA ASN A 350 13.76 -7.69 15.79
C ASN A 350 14.90 -8.52 15.16
N ALA A 351 14.73 -9.83 15.11
CA ALA A 351 15.71 -10.77 14.59
C ALA A 351 15.79 -10.74 13.06
N GLN A 352 16.94 -11.12 12.50
CA GLN A 352 17.01 -11.41 11.07
C GLN A 352 16.35 -12.76 10.80
N LEU A 353 15.34 -12.79 9.94
CA LEU A 353 14.60 -14.00 9.64
C LEU A 353 15.27 -14.77 8.50
N GLN A 354 15.78 -15.96 8.79
CA GLN A 354 16.23 -16.89 7.77
C GLN A 354 15.07 -17.82 7.37
N ILE A 355 14.61 -17.66 6.13
CA ILE A 355 13.56 -18.50 5.54
C ILE A 355 14.18 -19.84 5.12
N THR A 356 13.80 -20.92 5.80
CA THR A 356 14.28 -22.27 5.49
C THR A 356 13.47 -22.95 4.38
N HIS A 357 12.16 -22.63 4.28
CA HIS A 357 11.29 -23.10 3.20
C HIS A 357 11.04 -22.00 2.18
N GLN A 358 11.90 -21.94 1.16
CA GLN A 358 11.71 -21.03 0.05
C GLN A 358 10.61 -21.54 -0.88
N ASN A 359 9.74 -20.63 -1.34
CA ASN A 359 8.72 -20.95 -2.32
C ASN A 359 9.34 -21.59 -3.57
N ASN A 360 8.73 -22.68 -4.04
CA ASN A 360 9.20 -23.45 -5.19
C ASN A 360 8.06 -23.64 -6.21
N SER A 361 8.30 -24.48 -7.22
CA SER A 361 7.36 -24.70 -8.33
C SER A 361 5.97 -25.15 -7.88
N ASN A 362 5.87 -25.86 -6.75
CA ASN A 362 4.58 -26.28 -6.18
C ASN A 362 3.84 -25.11 -5.51
N ASP A 363 4.57 -24.08 -5.09
CA ASP A 363 4.05 -22.85 -4.49
C ASP A 363 3.83 -21.76 -5.54
N GLY A 364 3.81 -22.11 -6.84
CA GLY A 364 3.45 -21.19 -7.92
C GLY A 364 4.58 -20.31 -8.43
N VAL A 365 5.83 -20.50 -8.00
CA VAL A 365 6.99 -19.72 -8.45
C VAL A 365 8.23 -20.58 -8.72
N VAL A 366 9.14 -20.10 -9.54
CA VAL A 366 10.46 -20.70 -9.77
C VAL A 366 11.50 -19.67 -9.34
N VAL A 367 12.40 -20.06 -8.43
CA VAL A 367 13.53 -19.22 -8.04
C VAL A 367 14.47 -19.11 -9.24
N GLN A 368 14.79 -17.88 -9.64
CA GLN A 368 15.88 -17.66 -10.57
C GLN A 368 17.19 -17.78 -9.82
N GLU A 369 18.10 -18.63 -10.30
CA GLU A 369 19.49 -18.52 -9.87
C GLU A 369 19.98 -17.13 -10.26
N PRO A 370 20.56 -16.35 -9.33
CA PRO A 370 21.10 -15.05 -9.68
C PRO A 370 22.09 -15.22 -10.82
N ALA A 371 21.99 -14.37 -11.84
CA ALA A 371 23.08 -14.20 -12.80
C ALA A 371 24.37 -13.98 -12.01
N ALA A 372 25.45 -14.67 -12.39
CA ALA A 372 26.73 -14.64 -11.68
C ALA A 372 27.08 -13.20 -11.27
N PRO A 373 27.49 -12.96 -10.01
CA PRO A 373 27.67 -11.61 -9.52
C PRO A 373 28.65 -10.85 -10.41
N VAL A 374 28.25 -9.66 -10.84
CA VAL A 374 29.18 -8.68 -11.37
C VAL A 374 30.02 -8.24 -10.17
N ASP A 375 31.31 -8.58 -10.18
CA ASP A 375 32.27 -8.26 -9.11
C ASP A 375 32.09 -6.82 -8.61
N GLY A 376 31.81 -6.62 -7.31
CA GLY A 376 31.81 -5.26 -6.76
C GLY A 376 31.32 -5.03 -5.34
N ALA A 377 30.54 -5.91 -4.72
CA ALA A 377 30.09 -5.70 -3.34
C ALA A 377 30.92 -6.56 -2.37
N THR A 378 31.94 -5.96 -1.76
CA THR A 378 32.58 -6.53 -0.57
C THR A 378 31.63 -6.32 0.61
N PRO A 379 31.20 -7.38 1.32
CA PRO A 379 30.38 -7.22 2.52
C PRO A 379 31.16 -6.41 3.56
N ASP A 380 30.49 -5.46 4.22
CA ASP A 380 31.06 -4.70 5.33
C ASP A 380 31.30 -5.65 6.52
N PRO A 381 32.55 -5.88 6.95
CA PRO A 381 32.87 -6.85 8.01
C PRO A 381 32.45 -6.40 9.42
N ASP A 382 31.98 -5.16 9.60
CA ASP A 382 31.58 -4.61 10.91
C ASP A 382 30.06 -4.70 11.21
N ALA A 383 29.24 -5.23 10.29
CA ALA A 383 27.86 -5.57 10.61
C ALA A 383 27.84 -6.84 11.49
N THR A 384 27.89 -6.66 12.81
CA THR A 384 27.61 -7.74 13.75
C THR A 384 26.20 -8.25 13.43
N PRO A 385 26.01 -9.51 12.97
CA PRO A 385 24.68 -9.97 12.66
C PRO A 385 23.88 -9.94 13.96
N SER A 386 22.79 -9.18 13.93
CA SER A 386 21.67 -9.41 14.84
C SER A 386 21.35 -10.90 14.79
N THR A 387 20.94 -11.49 15.90
CA THR A 387 20.62 -12.93 15.99
C THR A 387 19.79 -13.37 14.79
N VAL A 388 20.40 -14.12 13.87
CA VAL A 388 19.71 -14.72 12.73
C VAL A 388 18.90 -15.88 13.27
N VAL A 389 17.59 -15.84 13.07
CA VAL A 389 16.67 -16.89 13.51
C VAL A 389 16.21 -17.66 12.28
N ALA A 390 16.55 -18.95 12.23
CA ALA A 390 16.00 -19.87 11.25
C ALA A 390 14.54 -20.18 11.60
N LEU A 391 13.64 -19.84 10.68
CA LEU A 391 12.22 -20.15 10.83
C LEU A 391 11.98 -21.66 10.63
N PRO A 392 10.93 -22.24 11.23
CA PRO A 392 10.53 -23.63 10.96
C PRO A 392 10.18 -23.85 9.48
N ASP A 393 10.49 -25.04 8.94
CA ASP A 393 10.19 -25.41 7.53
C ASP A 393 8.70 -25.40 7.17
N SER A 394 7.82 -25.35 8.16
CA SER A 394 6.37 -25.16 7.96
C SER A 394 6.01 -23.74 7.54
N ILE A 395 6.92 -22.78 7.70
CA ILE A 395 6.72 -21.37 7.34
C ILE A 395 7.31 -21.15 5.94
N LYS A 396 6.43 -21.03 4.96
CA LYS A 396 6.81 -20.75 3.58
C LYS A 396 7.02 -19.26 3.37
N GLY A 397 7.93 -18.90 2.48
CA GLY A 397 8.14 -17.50 2.13
C GLY A 397 9.27 -17.27 1.15
N ASN A 398 9.59 -15.99 0.96
CA ASN A 398 10.76 -15.55 0.21
C ASN A 398 11.24 -14.19 0.72
N SER A 399 12.51 -13.89 0.49
CA SER A 399 13.06 -12.54 0.70
C SER A 399 12.84 -11.69 -0.54
N ALA A 400 12.72 -10.37 -0.36
CA ALA A 400 12.70 -9.41 -1.46
C ALA A 400 14.07 -9.26 -2.14
N ALA A 401 15.13 -9.91 -1.66
CA ALA A 401 16.39 -10.05 -2.39
C ALA A 401 16.32 -11.14 -3.46
N GLN A 402 15.39 -12.10 -3.33
CA GLN A 402 15.28 -13.24 -4.24
C GLN A 402 14.51 -12.88 -5.51
N GLN A 403 15.04 -13.26 -6.68
CA GLN A 403 14.31 -13.13 -7.93
C GLN A 403 13.54 -14.42 -8.21
N THR A 404 12.25 -14.30 -8.46
CA THR A 404 11.36 -15.42 -8.76
C THR A 404 10.55 -15.13 -10.00
N CYS A 405 10.20 -16.19 -10.73
CA CYS A 405 9.30 -16.17 -11.88
C CYS A 405 8.04 -16.96 -11.58
N SER A 406 6.90 -16.55 -12.12
CA SER A 406 5.63 -17.23 -11.92
C SER A 406 5.69 -18.58 -12.61
N ASN A 407 5.31 -19.63 -11.89
CA ASN A 407 5.20 -20.96 -12.46
C ASN A 407 3.78 -21.17 -12.99
N GLY A 408 3.55 -20.67 -14.21
CA GLY A 408 2.26 -20.82 -14.87
C GLY A 408 1.91 -22.24 -15.26
N ASN A 409 0.61 -22.47 -15.46
CA ASN A 409 0.06 -23.65 -16.08
C ASN A 409 -1.06 -23.25 -17.07
N VAL A 410 -1.33 -24.14 -18.02
CA VAL A 410 -2.34 -23.96 -19.06
C VAL A 410 -3.49 -24.95 -18.87
N ARG A 411 -4.24 -24.82 -17.77
CA ARG A 411 -5.32 -25.76 -17.40
C ARG A 411 -6.73 -25.24 -17.65
#